data_AF-A0A367W3D7-F1
#
_entry.id   AF-A0A367W3D7-F1
#
_cell.length_a   1.000
_cell.length_b   1.000
_cell.length_c   1.000
_cell.angle_alpha   90.00
_cell.angle_beta   90.00
_cell.angle_gamma   90.00
#
_symmetry.space_group_name_H-M   'P 1'
#
loop_
_entity.id
_entity.type
_entity.pdbx_description
1 polymer ?
#
loop_
_entity_poly.entity_id
_entity_poly.type
_entity_poly.pdbx_seq_one_letter_code
_entity_poly.pdbx_strand_id
1 'polypeptide(L)'
;MINEFRKNLLLGNVRKNLIIDGGCVLGLLTVCFAIDDLSFSFFTERVAKILFVLVVLFRGARLVSDTLTDEFQNNMWDFIRLSRQSAFSLVWSKLLGRTITVWLGGSIALTAYAFAEAKWLDPWTIAIVITSFIAAGVITHVVTFLVQLLAIYRQQSEGYDIGKMNRLGVQIIGLLAALPILSTIYESNSLGTILDGVIWYGWYIDLPLVLLCLTVFAITWALIASAMMMRRLLAYVPVFWVWPVFLISFALVINGFETLPYSLYYIGTLFSGGVSGIHLITLGFAAIIYVLLCFEPLGPNHIQALIKQLSSRTAIDILQHLPRSIITLVGMVAVIAVSLIFTHPTQDASVKITLALLYIGRDVLLVYGLALRLCRHRKTLASTPIIITILLLYFALPFGLDQIGLNFIATLTSPIVGNDWMALLSAIGQLVMVTVFAFRQITIMRDSKVSHAQGQ
;
A
#
# COMPACT_ATOMS: atom_id res chain seq x y z
N MET A 1 -27.86 -1.74 2.72
CA MET A 1 -27.13 -0.57 2.18
C MET A 1 -27.79 0.76 2.58
N ILE A 2 -29.05 1.03 2.20
CA ILE A 2 -29.71 2.34 2.40
C ILE A 2 -29.81 2.78 3.87
N ASN A 3 -30.12 1.86 4.79
CA ASN A 3 -30.31 2.21 6.21
C ASN A 3 -29.01 2.63 6.91
N GLU A 4 -27.87 1.96 6.65
CA GLU A 4 -26.57 2.38 7.21
C GLU A 4 -26.05 3.64 6.56
N PHE A 5 -26.26 3.80 5.26
CA PHE A 5 -25.89 5.05 4.60
C PHE A 5 -26.63 6.24 5.22
N ARG A 6 -27.95 6.12 5.43
CA ARG A 6 -28.75 7.13 6.14
C ARG A 6 -28.26 7.36 7.56
N LYS A 7 -27.97 6.30 8.31
CA LYS A 7 -27.44 6.40 9.68
C LYS A 7 -26.10 7.13 9.71
N ASN A 8 -25.16 6.79 8.83
CA ASN A 8 -23.86 7.45 8.74
C ASN A 8 -23.98 8.92 8.35
N LEU A 9 -24.95 9.24 7.48
CA LEU A 9 -25.26 10.61 7.06
C LEU A 9 -25.82 11.42 8.24
N LEU A 10 -26.68 10.84 9.07
CA LEU A 10 -27.24 11.49 10.26
C LEU A 10 -26.19 11.66 11.37
N LEU A 11 -25.39 10.62 11.64
CA LEU A 11 -24.30 10.65 12.64
C LEU A 11 -23.12 11.52 12.22
N GLY A 12 -22.99 11.82 10.92
CA GLY A 12 -21.90 12.61 10.36
C GLY A 12 -22.05 14.12 10.53
N ASN A 13 -23.08 14.62 11.23
CA ASN A 13 -23.37 16.06 11.34
C ASN A 13 -23.34 16.77 9.97
N VAL A 14 -23.97 16.16 8.96
CA VAL A 14 -23.85 16.56 7.55
C VAL A 14 -24.16 18.03 7.31
N ARG A 15 -25.13 18.61 8.02
CA ARG A 15 -25.42 20.05 7.92
C ARG A 15 -24.22 20.92 8.31
N LYS A 16 -23.58 20.64 9.45
CA LYS A 16 -22.41 21.38 9.92
C LYS A 16 -21.23 21.20 8.96
N ASN A 17 -20.96 19.97 8.54
CA ASN A 17 -19.85 19.68 7.65
C ASN A 17 -20.07 20.27 6.25
N LEU A 18 -21.30 20.26 5.73
CA LEU A 18 -21.63 20.87 4.44
C LEU A 18 -21.41 22.39 4.47
N ILE A 19 -21.84 23.07 5.53
CA ILE A 19 -21.63 24.51 5.68
C ILE A 19 -20.14 24.84 5.74
N ILE A 20 -19.36 24.05 6.49
CA ILE A 20 -17.91 24.27 6.59
C ILE A 20 -17.21 23.97 5.27
N ASP A 21 -17.46 22.81 4.68
CA ASP A 21 -16.71 22.32 3.51
C ASP A 21 -17.14 23.05 2.24
N GLY A 22 -18.45 23.06 1.96
CA GLY A 22 -19.00 23.75 0.79
C GLY A 22 -18.96 25.27 0.93
N GLY A 23 -19.30 25.81 2.10
CA GLY A 23 -19.31 27.25 2.34
C GLY A 23 -17.92 27.87 2.33
N CYS A 24 -16.90 27.18 2.86
CA CYS A 24 -15.51 27.66 2.80
C CYS A 24 -14.98 27.67 1.35
N VAL A 25 -15.24 26.59 0.59
CA VAL A 25 -14.82 26.53 -0.83
C VAL A 25 -15.51 27.61 -1.65
N LEU A 26 -16.83 27.75 -1.53
CA LEU A 26 -17.57 28.81 -2.21
C LEU A 26 -17.08 30.19 -1.81
N GLY A 27 -16.93 30.46 -0.51
CA GLY A 27 -16.46 31.75 -0.01
C GLY A 27 -15.09 32.12 -0.58
N LEU A 28 -14.11 31.20 -0.51
CA LEU A 28 -12.77 31.45 -1.04
C LEU A 28 -12.77 31.62 -2.55
N LEU A 29 -13.53 30.82 -3.30
CA LEU A 29 -13.66 30.99 -4.75
C LEU A 29 -14.32 32.31 -5.14
N THR A 30 -15.34 32.76 -4.39
CA THR A 30 -15.97 34.08 -4.65
C THR A 30 -15.02 35.23 -4.38
N VAL A 31 -14.16 35.13 -3.36
CA VAL A 31 -13.11 36.12 -3.10
C VAL A 31 -12.09 36.13 -4.23
N CYS A 32 -11.65 34.96 -4.70
CA CYS A 32 -10.74 34.87 -5.85
C CYS A 32 -11.35 35.47 -7.11
N PHE A 33 -12.61 35.14 -7.40
CA PHE A 33 -13.34 35.70 -8.55
C PHE A 33 -13.49 37.23 -8.46
N ALA A 34 -13.70 37.77 -7.24
CA ALA A 34 -13.75 39.21 -7.03
C ALA A 34 -12.39 39.90 -7.18
N ILE A 35 -11.30 39.24 -6.79
CA ILE A 35 -9.92 39.73 -6.97
C ILE A 35 -9.50 39.70 -8.45
N ASP A 36 -10.04 38.76 -9.21
CA ASP A 36 -9.69 38.47 -10.61
C ASP A 36 -10.57 39.25 -11.61
N ASP A 37 -11.01 40.46 -11.23
CA ASP A 37 -11.89 41.34 -12.01
C ASP A 37 -13.16 40.66 -12.56
N LEU A 38 -13.78 39.78 -11.77
CA LEU A 38 -14.95 38.98 -12.15
C LEU A 38 -14.69 38.07 -13.36
N SER A 39 -13.45 37.62 -13.52
CA SER A 39 -13.04 36.65 -14.52
C SER A 39 -12.53 35.37 -13.86
N PHE A 40 -12.53 34.26 -14.61
CA PHE A 40 -11.84 33.04 -14.21
C PHE A 40 -10.49 33.00 -14.92
N SER A 41 -9.41 33.32 -14.20
CA SER A 41 -8.03 33.24 -14.68
C SER A 41 -7.25 32.06 -14.09
N PHE A 42 -5.96 31.97 -14.45
CA PHE A 42 -5.00 31.03 -13.88
C PHE A 42 -4.90 31.10 -12.35
N PHE A 43 -5.19 32.25 -11.73
CA PHE A 43 -5.21 32.33 -10.27
C PHE A 43 -6.36 31.51 -9.68
N THR A 44 -7.55 31.64 -10.27
CA THR A 44 -8.74 30.89 -9.84
C THR A 44 -8.55 29.38 -10.07
N GLU A 45 -7.89 28.98 -11.15
CA GLU A 45 -7.50 27.58 -11.40
C GLU A 45 -6.63 27.00 -10.26
N ARG A 46 -5.52 27.67 -9.91
CA ARG A 46 -4.61 27.20 -8.85
C ARG A 46 -5.32 27.07 -7.52
N VAL A 47 -6.13 28.07 -7.17
CA VAL A 47 -6.90 28.06 -5.91
C VAL A 47 -7.90 26.91 -5.92
N ALA A 48 -8.62 26.68 -7.03
CA ALA A 48 -9.53 25.55 -7.16
C ALA A 48 -8.83 24.19 -6.95
N LYS A 49 -7.66 23.97 -7.57
CA LYS A 49 -6.85 22.76 -7.35
C LYS A 49 -6.45 22.58 -5.89
N ILE A 50 -5.94 23.64 -5.25
CA ILE A 50 -5.52 23.61 -3.82
C ILE A 50 -6.72 23.31 -2.91
N LEU A 51 -7.86 23.96 -3.14
CA LEU A 51 -9.08 23.73 -2.38
C LEU A 51 -9.57 22.29 -2.52
N PHE A 52 -9.52 21.72 -3.72
CA PHE A 52 -9.85 20.32 -3.95
C PHE A 52 -8.95 19.39 -3.12
N VAL A 53 -7.63 19.62 -3.14
CA VAL A 53 -6.68 18.82 -2.34
C VAL A 53 -6.97 18.95 -0.84
N LEU A 54 -7.17 20.15 -0.33
CA LEU A 54 -7.42 20.37 1.11
C LEU A 54 -8.75 19.75 1.58
N VAL A 55 -9.81 19.89 0.79
CA VAL A 55 -11.15 19.44 1.18
C VAL A 55 -11.34 17.96 0.90
N VAL A 56 -11.06 17.51 -0.33
CA VAL A 56 -11.32 16.11 -0.71
C VAL A 56 -10.23 15.21 -0.16
N LEU A 57 -8.95 15.51 -0.39
CA LEU A 57 -7.87 14.58 -0.01
C LEU A 57 -7.59 14.65 1.50
N PHE A 58 -7.19 15.82 2.02
CA PHE A 58 -6.80 15.95 3.43
C PHE A 58 -7.98 15.74 4.38
N ARG A 59 -9.04 16.53 4.24
CA ARG A 59 -10.19 16.43 5.15
C ARG A 59 -10.98 15.15 4.92
N GLY A 60 -11.13 14.69 3.68
CA GLY A 60 -11.78 13.40 3.40
C GLY A 60 -11.05 12.21 4.02
N ALA A 61 -9.71 12.13 3.91
CA ALA A 61 -8.94 11.08 4.58
C ALA A 61 -9.16 11.09 6.11
N ARG A 62 -9.22 12.28 6.72
CA ARG A 62 -9.52 12.41 8.15
C ARG A 62 -10.90 11.86 8.50
N LEU A 63 -11.94 12.25 7.76
CA LEU A 63 -13.31 11.78 7.99
C LEU A 63 -13.41 10.24 7.86
N VAL A 64 -12.71 9.65 6.90
CA VAL A 64 -12.65 8.19 6.73
C VAL A 64 -12.00 7.51 7.95
N SER A 65 -10.85 8.01 8.42
CA SER A 65 -10.15 7.44 9.58
C SER A 65 -10.97 7.58 10.88
N ASP A 66 -11.63 8.70 11.09
CA ASP A 66 -12.48 8.94 12.26
C ASP A 66 -13.71 8.03 12.25
N THR A 67 -14.29 7.72 11.08
CA THR A 67 -15.46 6.82 10.95
C THR A 67 -15.23 5.46 11.59
N LEU A 68 -14.09 4.83 11.33
CA LEU A 68 -13.79 3.51 11.90
C LEU A 68 -13.37 3.62 13.37
N THR A 69 -12.58 4.63 13.72
CA THR A 69 -12.06 4.79 15.09
C THR A 69 -13.20 5.00 16.08
N ASP A 70 -14.15 5.89 15.76
CA ASP A 70 -15.30 6.19 16.61
C ASP A 70 -16.13 4.93 16.87
N GLU A 71 -16.30 4.05 15.88
CA GLU A 71 -17.11 2.84 16.04
C GLU A 71 -16.44 1.78 16.92
N PHE A 72 -15.11 1.64 16.80
CA PHE A 72 -14.34 0.75 17.68
C PHE A 72 -14.29 1.26 19.11
N GLN A 73 -14.12 2.57 19.32
CA GLN A 73 -14.14 3.17 20.65
C GLN A 73 -15.51 3.04 21.34
N ASN A 74 -16.60 3.10 20.57
CA ASN A 74 -17.97 3.00 21.09
C ASN A 74 -18.51 1.55 21.15
N ASN A 75 -17.66 0.51 21.01
CA ASN A 75 -18.05 -0.90 21.03
C ASN A 75 -19.20 -1.27 20.07
N MET A 76 -19.37 -0.52 18.97
CA MET A 76 -20.47 -0.77 18.03
C MET A 76 -20.23 -1.99 17.15
N TRP A 77 -19.02 -2.55 17.17
CA TRP A 77 -18.63 -3.68 16.32
C TRP A 77 -19.35 -4.98 16.63
N ASP A 78 -19.71 -5.22 17.89
CA ASP A 78 -20.47 -6.42 18.25
C ASP A 78 -21.90 -6.34 17.69
N PHE A 79 -22.50 -5.16 17.68
CA PHE A 79 -23.78 -4.94 17.00
C PHE A 79 -23.67 -5.10 15.48
N ILE A 80 -22.57 -4.63 14.87
CA ILE A 80 -22.35 -4.80 13.43
C ILE A 80 -22.17 -6.28 13.08
N ARG A 81 -21.48 -7.07 13.91
CA ARG A 81 -21.32 -8.52 13.73
C ARG A 81 -22.65 -9.28 13.78
N LEU A 82 -23.58 -8.84 14.62
CA LEU A 82 -24.93 -9.41 14.70
C LEU A 82 -25.83 -8.95 13.55
N SER A 83 -25.47 -7.86 12.86
CA SER A 83 -26.21 -7.38 11.70
C SER A 83 -25.97 -8.29 10.49
N ARG A 84 -27.04 -8.60 9.73
CA ARG A 84 -26.97 -9.43 8.49
C ARG A 84 -26.36 -8.70 7.29
N GLN A 85 -25.48 -7.72 7.51
CA GLN A 85 -24.94 -6.92 6.43
C GLN A 85 -23.72 -7.56 5.78
N SER A 86 -23.67 -7.47 4.45
CA SER A 86 -22.49 -7.92 3.70
C SER A 86 -21.32 -6.97 3.94
N ALA A 87 -20.11 -7.53 4.04
CA ALA A 87 -18.89 -6.75 4.21
C ALA A 87 -18.72 -5.67 3.12
N PHE A 88 -19.05 -5.99 1.87
CA PHE A 88 -18.99 -5.04 0.76
C PHE A 88 -19.96 -3.87 0.94
N SER A 89 -21.20 -4.13 1.39
CA SER A 89 -22.15 -3.06 1.70
C SER A 89 -21.65 -2.16 2.83
N LEU A 90 -20.97 -2.72 3.84
CA LEU A 90 -20.39 -1.94 4.93
C LEU A 90 -19.27 -1.03 4.44
N VAL A 91 -18.36 -1.54 3.60
CA VAL A 91 -17.28 -0.74 3.01
C VAL A 91 -17.83 0.48 2.26
N TRP A 92 -18.79 0.29 1.35
CA TRP A 92 -19.38 1.41 0.61
C TRP A 92 -20.12 2.40 1.51
N SER A 93 -20.89 1.90 2.47
CA SER A 93 -21.66 2.77 3.38
C SER A 93 -20.76 3.64 4.26
N LYS A 94 -19.57 3.14 4.63
CA LYS A 94 -18.60 3.88 5.45
C LYS A 94 -17.76 4.83 4.61
N LEU A 95 -17.31 4.38 3.44
CA LEU A 95 -16.54 5.22 2.52
C LEU A 95 -17.34 6.43 2.05
N LEU A 96 -18.60 6.25 1.63
CA LEU A 96 -19.42 7.33 1.09
C LEU A 96 -20.16 8.13 2.16
N GLY A 97 -20.49 7.53 3.30
CA GLY A 97 -21.41 8.12 4.28
C GLY A 97 -20.95 9.47 4.83
N ARG A 98 -19.74 9.53 5.40
CA ARG A 98 -19.19 10.77 5.97
C ARG A 98 -18.45 11.64 4.96
N THR A 99 -18.00 11.09 3.82
CA THR A 99 -17.21 11.82 2.83
C THR A 99 -18.05 12.59 1.81
N ILE A 100 -19.37 12.34 1.74
CA ILE A 100 -20.24 13.02 0.76
C ILE A 100 -20.16 14.56 0.85
N THR A 101 -19.94 15.12 2.04
CA THR A 101 -19.83 16.58 2.22
C THR A 101 -18.57 17.15 1.59
N VAL A 102 -17.45 16.45 1.68
CA VAL A 102 -16.20 16.89 1.04
C VAL A 102 -16.27 16.76 -0.47
N TRP A 103 -16.98 15.74 -0.99
CA TRP A 103 -17.21 15.60 -2.44
C TRP A 103 -18.08 16.71 -3.02
N LEU A 104 -19.07 17.20 -2.26
CA LEU A 104 -19.85 18.39 -2.66
C LEU A 104 -18.95 19.63 -2.74
N GLY A 105 -18.11 19.90 -1.74
CA GLY A 105 -17.13 20.98 -1.79
C GLY A 105 -16.12 20.82 -2.95
N GLY A 106 -15.61 19.60 -3.15
CA GLY A 106 -14.72 19.27 -4.26
C GLY A 106 -15.34 19.45 -5.63
N SER A 107 -16.63 19.13 -5.81
CA SER A 107 -17.33 19.32 -7.07
C SER A 107 -17.43 20.80 -7.47
N ILE A 108 -17.63 21.68 -6.48
CA ILE A 108 -17.63 23.13 -6.69
C ILE A 108 -16.24 23.60 -7.12
N ALA A 109 -15.18 23.13 -6.45
CA ALA A 109 -13.81 23.44 -6.82
C ALA A 109 -13.47 22.96 -8.26
N LEU A 110 -13.81 21.72 -8.62
CA LEU A 110 -13.57 21.19 -9.97
C LEU A 110 -14.39 21.91 -11.05
N THR A 111 -15.57 22.40 -10.71
CA THR A 111 -16.38 23.21 -11.64
C THR A 111 -15.72 24.57 -11.89
N ALA A 112 -15.21 25.23 -10.84
CA ALA A 112 -14.46 26.48 -10.99
C ALA A 112 -13.16 26.28 -11.79
N TYR A 113 -12.46 25.16 -11.58
CA TYR A 113 -11.32 24.75 -12.40
C TYR A 113 -11.71 24.63 -13.88
N ALA A 114 -12.79 23.91 -14.19
CA ALA A 114 -13.24 23.72 -15.57
C ALA A 114 -13.56 25.06 -16.25
N PHE A 115 -14.20 26.00 -15.54
CA PHE A 115 -14.50 27.33 -16.09
C PHE A 115 -13.24 28.18 -16.31
N ALA A 116 -12.23 28.07 -15.45
CA ALA A 116 -10.97 28.78 -15.61
C ALA A 116 -10.16 28.30 -16.81
N GLU A 117 -10.15 26.99 -17.05
CA GLU A 117 -9.36 26.38 -18.13
C GLU A 117 -10.10 26.24 -19.46
N ALA A 118 -11.42 26.40 -19.49
CA ALA A 118 -12.25 26.25 -20.71
C ALA A 118 -11.82 27.15 -21.88
N LYS A 119 -11.08 28.24 -21.61
CA LYS A 119 -10.55 29.14 -22.65
C LYS A 119 -9.21 28.70 -23.22
N TRP A 120 -8.44 27.89 -22.49
CA TRP A 120 -7.04 27.61 -22.78
C TRP A 120 -6.79 26.15 -23.17
N LEU A 121 -7.57 25.23 -22.61
CA LEU A 121 -7.41 23.80 -22.81
C LEU A 121 -8.58 23.23 -23.61
N ASP A 122 -8.29 22.18 -24.37
CA ASP A 122 -9.32 21.41 -25.04
C ASP A 122 -10.19 20.65 -24.02
N PRO A 123 -11.48 20.40 -24.32
CA PRO A 123 -12.39 19.73 -23.40
C PRO A 123 -11.92 18.34 -22.95
N TRP A 124 -11.14 17.65 -23.79
CA TRP A 124 -10.64 16.31 -23.49
C TRP A 124 -9.55 16.36 -22.41
N THR A 125 -8.58 17.28 -22.51
CA THR A 125 -7.57 17.53 -21.48
C THR A 125 -8.20 17.92 -20.16
N ILE A 126 -9.21 18.81 -20.18
CA ILE A 126 -9.95 19.20 -18.96
C ILE A 126 -10.62 17.96 -18.33
N ALA A 127 -11.25 17.11 -19.14
CA ALA A 127 -11.89 15.88 -18.65
C ALA A 127 -10.87 14.91 -18.02
N ILE A 128 -9.69 14.74 -18.62
CA ILE A 128 -8.61 13.92 -18.05
C ILE A 128 -8.18 14.48 -16.69
N VAL A 129 -7.90 15.78 -16.59
CA VAL A 129 -7.44 16.39 -15.33
C VAL A 129 -8.49 16.27 -14.22
N ILE A 130 -9.76 16.56 -14.53
CA ILE A 130 -10.87 16.40 -13.59
C ILE A 130 -11.00 14.94 -13.14
N THR A 131 -10.93 13.99 -14.07
CA THR A 131 -11.03 12.56 -13.76
C THR A 131 -9.84 12.11 -12.90
N SER A 132 -8.64 12.64 -13.15
CA SER A 132 -7.44 12.37 -12.36
C SER A 132 -7.55 12.93 -10.94
N PHE A 133 -8.13 14.11 -10.73
CA PHE A 133 -8.44 14.62 -9.39
C PHE A 133 -9.47 13.75 -8.66
N ILE A 134 -10.53 13.32 -9.35
CA ILE A 134 -11.53 12.41 -8.77
C ILE A 134 -10.86 11.09 -8.39
N ALA A 135 -10.06 10.51 -9.28
CA ALA A 135 -9.32 9.28 -9.00
C ALA A 135 -8.36 9.46 -7.82
N ALA A 136 -7.64 10.58 -7.72
CA ALA A 136 -6.78 10.94 -6.59
C ALA A 136 -7.56 11.01 -5.26
N GLY A 137 -8.74 11.64 -5.26
CA GLY A 137 -9.59 11.69 -4.07
C GLY A 137 -10.08 10.31 -3.64
N VAL A 138 -10.54 9.49 -4.60
CA VAL A 138 -11.04 8.13 -4.34
C VAL A 138 -9.93 7.23 -3.82
N ILE A 139 -8.75 7.20 -4.46
CA ILE A 139 -7.64 6.35 -3.99
C ILE A 139 -7.20 6.73 -2.59
N THR A 140 -7.13 8.03 -2.27
CA THR A 140 -6.81 8.49 -0.91
C THR A 140 -7.82 7.96 0.11
N HIS A 141 -9.12 8.08 -0.15
CA HIS A 141 -10.15 7.61 0.77
C HIS A 141 -10.12 6.09 0.95
N VAL A 142 -10.01 5.34 -0.15
CA VAL A 142 -10.01 3.87 -0.11
C VAL A 142 -8.75 3.33 0.57
N VAL A 143 -7.57 3.90 0.28
CA VAL A 143 -6.31 3.46 0.91
C VAL A 143 -6.29 3.83 2.39
N THR A 144 -6.71 5.04 2.77
CA THR A 144 -6.84 5.41 4.20
C THR A 144 -7.77 4.43 4.92
N PHE A 145 -8.90 4.06 4.32
CA PHE A 145 -9.82 3.08 4.90
C PHE A 145 -9.17 1.69 5.03
N LEU A 146 -8.49 1.20 4.00
CA LEU A 146 -7.80 -0.09 4.03
C LEU A 146 -6.73 -0.13 5.13
N VAL A 147 -5.86 0.88 5.20
CA VAL A 147 -4.77 0.98 6.16
C VAL A 147 -5.33 1.06 7.58
N GLN A 148 -6.42 1.79 7.78
CA GLN A 148 -7.13 1.84 9.05
C GLN A 148 -7.62 0.45 9.48
N LEU A 149 -8.27 -0.31 8.58
CA LEU A 149 -8.71 -1.68 8.88
C LEU A 149 -7.54 -2.62 9.19
N LEU A 150 -6.44 -2.52 8.44
CA LEU A 150 -5.20 -3.27 8.68
C LEU A 150 -4.62 -2.96 10.06
N ALA A 151 -4.55 -1.68 10.42
CA ALA A 151 -4.05 -1.24 11.71
C ALA A 151 -4.90 -1.76 12.87
N ILE A 152 -6.24 -1.69 12.75
CA ILE A 152 -7.16 -2.20 13.78
C ILE A 152 -7.01 -3.72 13.94
N TYR A 153 -7.00 -4.47 12.84
CA TYR A 153 -6.83 -5.92 12.89
C TYR A 153 -5.50 -6.33 13.52
N ARG A 154 -4.43 -5.61 13.21
CA ARG A 154 -3.13 -5.81 13.83
C ARG A 154 -3.17 -5.54 15.32
N GLN A 155 -3.73 -4.41 15.75
CA GLN A 155 -3.85 -4.06 17.17
C GLN A 155 -4.65 -5.11 17.95
N GLN A 156 -5.77 -5.60 17.39
CA GLN A 156 -6.56 -6.68 17.97
C GLN A 156 -5.73 -7.97 18.11
N SER A 157 -4.93 -8.30 17.10
CA SER A 157 -4.08 -9.50 17.11
C SER A 157 -2.92 -9.40 18.11
N GLU A 158 -2.45 -8.18 18.38
CA GLU A 158 -1.37 -7.87 19.31
C GLU A 158 -1.85 -7.61 20.75
N GLY A 159 -3.15 -7.43 20.96
CA GLY A 159 -3.74 -7.14 22.27
C GLY A 159 -3.56 -5.69 22.72
N TYR A 160 -3.31 -4.76 21.79
CA TYR A 160 -3.21 -3.34 22.07
C TYR A 160 -4.58 -2.67 22.12
N ASP A 161 -4.67 -1.60 22.92
CA ASP A 161 -5.85 -0.74 22.97
C ASP A 161 -5.99 0.08 21.67
N ILE A 162 -7.14 -0.09 21.00
CA ILE A 162 -7.48 0.53 19.72
C ILE A 162 -7.54 2.07 19.87
N GLY A 163 -7.76 2.57 21.08
CA GLY A 163 -7.87 4.00 21.38
C GLY A 163 -6.62 4.83 21.09
N LYS A 164 -5.42 4.23 21.06
CA LYS A 164 -4.13 4.92 20.88
C LYS A 164 -3.59 4.93 19.45
N MET A 165 -4.42 4.59 18.46
CA MET A 165 -3.99 4.53 17.07
C MET A 165 -3.58 5.90 16.53
N ASN A 166 -2.41 5.98 15.91
CA ASN A 166 -1.91 7.21 15.28
C ASN A 166 -2.68 7.52 14.00
N ARG A 167 -3.72 8.36 14.12
CA ARG A 167 -4.61 8.76 13.01
C ARG A 167 -3.85 9.49 11.89
N LEU A 168 -2.81 10.25 12.24
CA LEU A 168 -2.03 11.03 11.27
C LEU A 168 -1.24 10.11 10.33
N GLY A 169 -0.65 9.03 10.84
CA GLY A 169 0.08 8.07 10.01
C GLY A 169 -0.80 7.43 8.93
N VAL A 170 -2.03 7.07 9.27
CA VAL A 170 -3.00 6.48 8.33
C VAL A 170 -3.42 7.49 7.26
N GLN A 171 -3.62 8.75 7.64
CA GLN A 171 -3.96 9.82 6.70
C GLN A 171 -2.82 10.08 5.72
N ILE A 172 -1.58 10.18 6.22
CA ILE A 172 -0.39 10.40 5.39
C ILE A 172 -0.26 9.28 4.34
N ILE A 173 -0.44 8.02 4.72
CA ILE A 173 -0.34 6.89 3.77
C ILE A 173 -1.39 6.99 2.66
N GLY A 174 -2.63 7.39 2.97
CA GLY A 174 -3.65 7.63 1.95
C GLY A 174 -3.32 8.78 1.02
N LEU A 175 -2.72 9.85 1.54
CA LEU A 175 -2.24 10.99 0.73
C LEU A 175 -1.08 10.59 -0.18
N LEU A 176 -0.12 9.82 0.34
CA LEU A 176 1.01 9.29 -0.43
C LEU A 176 0.54 8.45 -1.62
N ALA A 177 -0.57 7.72 -1.50
CA ALA A 177 -1.12 6.92 -2.58
C ALA A 177 -1.67 7.76 -3.76
N ALA A 178 -2.03 9.03 -3.54
CA ALA A 178 -2.49 9.93 -4.59
C ALA A 178 -1.35 10.72 -5.27
N LEU A 179 -0.15 10.74 -4.68
CA LEU A 179 0.96 11.53 -5.21
C LEU A 179 1.34 11.21 -6.68
N PRO A 180 1.40 9.93 -7.11
CA PRO A 180 1.80 9.63 -8.49
C PRO A 180 0.88 10.24 -9.55
N ILE A 181 -0.43 10.27 -9.31
CA ILE A 181 -1.37 10.87 -10.25
C ILE A 181 -1.37 12.40 -10.13
N LEU A 182 -1.22 12.95 -8.91
CA LEU A 182 -1.15 14.39 -8.70
C LEU A 182 0.10 15.03 -9.31
N SER A 183 1.26 14.35 -9.31
CA SER A 183 2.50 14.91 -9.85
C SER A 183 2.33 15.35 -11.30
N THR A 184 1.64 14.54 -12.12
CA THR A 184 1.37 14.89 -13.52
C THR A 184 0.41 16.08 -13.69
N ILE A 185 -0.48 16.32 -12.74
CA ILE A 185 -1.46 17.41 -12.80
C ILE A 185 -0.84 18.76 -12.42
N TYR A 186 0.21 18.75 -11.59
CA TYR A 186 0.90 19.96 -11.14
C TYR A 186 2.13 20.31 -11.98
N GLU A 187 2.75 19.33 -12.65
CA GLU A 187 3.89 19.56 -13.57
C GLU A 187 3.48 20.05 -14.97
N SER A 188 2.18 20.00 -15.30
CA SER A 188 1.62 20.31 -16.63
C SER A 188 1.77 21.77 -17.10
N ASN A 189 2.45 22.64 -16.33
CA ASN A 189 2.84 23.98 -16.82
C ASN A 189 3.96 23.93 -17.86
N SER A 190 4.57 22.76 -18.10
CA SER A 190 5.53 22.55 -19.18
C SER A 190 4.89 21.69 -20.27
N LEU A 191 4.65 22.28 -21.45
CA LEU A 191 4.17 21.59 -22.66
C LEU A 191 4.98 20.31 -23.01
N GLY A 192 6.20 20.15 -22.47
CA GLY A 192 7.04 18.96 -22.63
C GLY A 192 6.58 17.71 -21.87
N THR A 193 5.82 17.84 -20.76
CA THR A 193 5.39 16.67 -19.95
C THR A 193 4.13 15.99 -20.49
N ILE A 194 3.39 16.64 -21.38
CA ILE A 194 2.22 16.05 -22.07
C ILE A 194 2.66 15.07 -23.17
N LEU A 195 3.93 15.15 -23.61
CA LEU A 195 4.53 14.27 -24.63
C LEU A 195 5.37 13.13 -24.02
N ASP A 196 5.45 13.03 -22.69
CA ASP A 196 6.04 11.87 -22.05
C ASP A 196 5.01 10.73 -22.10
N GLY A 197 5.21 9.80 -23.02
CA GLY A 197 4.45 8.57 -23.12
C GLY A 197 5.26 7.38 -22.63
N VAL A 198 4.56 6.35 -22.21
CA VAL A 198 5.14 5.10 -21.77
C VAL A 198 4.83 4.02 -22.78
N ILE A 199 5.81 3.17 -23.07
CA ILE A 199 5.61 2.00 -23.94
C ILE A 199 5.12 0.84 -23.07
N TRP A 200 3.88 0.42 -23.30
CA TRP A 200 3.24 -0.70 -22.63
C TRP A 200 2.93 -1.81 -23.64
N TYR A 201 3.63 -2.95 -23.57
CA TYR A 201 3.56 -4.06 -24.53
C TYR A 201 3.73 -3.61 -26.00
N GLY A 202 4.66 -2.69 -26.25
CA GLY A 202 4.89 -2.06 -27.55
C GLY A 202 3.91 -0.94 -27.92
N TRP A 203 2.88 -0.67 -27.12
CA TRP A 203 1.92 0.42 -27.38
C TRP A 203 2.38 1.70 -26.67
N TYR A 204 2.48 2.79 -27.42
CA TYR A 204 2.74 4.11 -26.84
C TYR A 204 1.44 4.68 -26.24
N ILE A 205 1.46 4.96 -24.94
CA ILE A 205 0.31 5.49 -24.20
C ILE A 205 0.76 6.72 -23.40
N ASP A 206 -0.02 7.79 -23.45
CA ASP A 206 0.24 9.03 -22.71
C ASP A 206 0.33 8.76 -21.19
N LEU A 207 1.35 9.33 -20.53
CA LEU A 207 1.59 9.11 -19.10
C LEU A 207 0.37 9.44 -18.21
N PRO A 208 -0.38 10.56 -18.40
CA PRO A 208 -1.56 10.84 -17.61
C PRO A 208 -2.63 9.74 -17.69
N LEU A 209 -2.82 9.18 -18.90
CA LEU A 209 -3.79 8.10 -19.12
C LEU A 209 -3.32 6.80 -18.47
N VAL A 210 -2.03 6.44 -18.60
CA VAL A 210 -1.45 5.28 -17.92
C VAL A 210 -1.62 5.39 -16.41
N LEU A 211 -1.27 6.52 -15.81
CA LEU A 211 -1.40 6.72 -14.37
C LEU A 211 -2.85 6.70 -13.91
N LEU A 212 -3.77 7.25 -14.69
CA LEU A 212 -5.20 7.14 -14.41
C LEU A 212 -5.66 5.68 -14.40
N CYS A 213 -5.28 4.89 -15.43
CA CYS A 213 -5.59 3.47 -15.51
C CYS A 213 -4.99 2.67 -14.34
N LEU A 214 -3.73 2.92 -13.98
CA LEU A 214 -3.07 2.32 -12.82
C LEU A 214 -3.76 2.71 -11.51
N THR A 215 -4.23 3.94 -11.39
CA THR A 215 -4.97 4.42 -10.21
C THR A 215 -6.33 3.73 -10.10
N VAL A 216 -7.06 3.57 -11.21
CA VAL A 216 -8.32 2.80 -11.23
C VAL A 216 -8.10 1.34 -10.87
N PHE A 217 -7.03 0.73 -11.38
CA PHE A 217 -6.60 -0.62 -10.99
C PHE A 217 -6.32 -0.70 -9.49
N ALA A 218 -5.57 0.26 -8.93
CA ALA A 218 -5.28 0.34 -7.51
C ALA A 218 -6.54 0.55 -6.65
N ILE A 219 -7.46 1.43 -7.06
CA ILE A 219 -8.76 1.65 -6.38
C ILE A 219 -9.54 0.35 -6.31
N THR A 220 -9.63 -0.37 -7.43
CA THR A 220 -10.39 -1.62 -7.53
C THR A 220 -9.87 -2.66 -6.55
N TRP A 221 -8.55 -2.89 -6.54
CA TRP A 221 -7.93 -3.84 -5.62
C TRP A 221 -7.96 -3.38 -4.17
N ALA A 222 -7.84 -2.08 -3.89
CA ALA A 222 -7.93 -1.54 -2.54
C ALA A 222 -9.36 -1.66 -1.98
N LEU A 223 -10.40 -1.54 -2.81
CA LEU A 223 -11.79 -1.80 -2.43
C LEU A 223 -12.03 -3.29 -2.13
N ILE A 224 -11.53 -4.18 -2.99
CA ILE A 224 -11.62 -5.64 -2.77
C ILE A 224 -10.88 -6.01 -1.48
N ALA A 225 -9.66 -5.49 -1.28
CA ALA A 225 -8.87 -5.71 -0.08
C ALA A 225 -9.60 -5.19 1.17
N SER A 226 -10.22 -4.01 1.10
CA SER A 226 -11.04 -3.46 2.19
C SER A 226 -12.22 -4.37 2.53
N ALA A 227 -12.90 -4.92 1.52
CA ALA A 227 -14.00 -5.85 1.72
C ALA A 227 -13.55 -7.18 2.32
N MET A 228 -12.41 -7.73 1.87
CA MET A 228 -11.82 -8.94 2.46
C MET A 228 -11.37 -8.71 3.90
N MET A 229 -10.83 -7.53 4.19
CA MET A 229 -10.40 -7.16 5.53
C MET A 229 -11.59 -6.99 6.48
N MET A 230 -12.65 -6.34 6.00
CA MET A 230 -13.92 -6.24 6.70
C MET A 230 -14.52 -7.62 6.99
N ARG A 231 -14.48 -8.56 6.03
CA ARG A 231 -14.91 -9.96 6.26
C ARG A 231 -14.14 -10.61 7.41
N ARG A 232 -12.82 -10.39 7.47
CA ARG A 232 -11.97 -10.94 8.52
C ARG A 232 -12.32 -10.37 9.90
N LEU A 233 -12.59 -9.07 9.99
CA LEU A 233 -13.01 -8.41 11.24
C LEU A 233 -14.40 -8.88 11.72
N LEU A 234 -15.27 -9.27 10.78
CA LEU A 234 -16.58 -9.88 11.04
C LEU A 234 -16.51 -11.41 11.28
N ALA A 235 -15.30 -11.98 11.37
CA ALA A 235 -15.07 -13.41 11.59
C ALA A 235 -15.63 -14.34 10.49
N TYR A 236 -15.80 -13.84 9.26
CA TYR A 236 -16.07 -14.70 8.11
C TYR A 236 -14.80 -15.41 7.63
N VAL A 237 -14.97 -16.59 7.02
CA VAL A 237 -13.89 -17.37 6.42
C VAL A 237 -13.18 -16.54 5.33
N PRO A 238 -11.83 -16.47 5.36
CA PRO A 238 -11.06 -15.72 4.38
C PRO A 238 -11.15 -16.37 2.99
N VAL A 239 -11.23 -15.55 1.95
CA VAL A 239 -11.19 -16.03 0.58
C VAL A 239 -9.74 -16.16 0.13
N PHE A 240 -9.32 -17.39 -0.20
CA PHE A 240 -7.91 -17.67 -0.51
C PHE A 240 -7.51 -17.22 -1.92
N TRP A 241 -8.40 -17.36 -2.92
CA TRP A 241 -8.08 -17.17 -4.34
C TRP A 241 -7.92 -15.70 -4.77
N VAL A 242 -8.48 -14.75 -4.01
CA VAL A 242 -8.41 -13.30 -4.34
C VAL A 242 -6.97 -12.80 -4.39
N TRP A 243 -6.10 -13.33 -3.52
CA TRP A 243 -4.71 -12.88 -3.44
C TRP A 243 -3.84 -13.38 -4.61
N PRO A 244 -3.86 -14.68 -4.99
CA PRO A 244 -3.22 -15.12 -6.23
C PRO A 244 -3.67 -14.34 -7.47
N VAL A 245 -4.98 -14.06 -7.60
CA VAL A 245 -5.49 -13.27 -8.74
C VAL A 245 -4.92 -11.85 -8.73
N PHE A 246 -4.81 -11.21 -7.56
CA PHE A 246 -4.12 -9.92 -7.42
C PHE A 246 -2.68 -10.01 -7.90
N LEU A 247 -1.89 -10.97 -7.39
CA LEU A 247 -0.48 -11.13 -7.75
C LEU A 247 -0.27 -11.34 -9.25
N ILE A 248 -1.11 -12.17 -9.89
CA ILE A 248 -1.05 -12.40 -11.34
C ILE A 248 -1.39 -11.11 -12.10
N SER A 249 -2.48 -10.43 -11.73
CA SER A 249 -2.88 -9.18 -12.41
C SER A 249 -1.83 -8.08 -12.25
N PHE A 250 -1.21 -7.97 -11.07
CA PHE A 250 -0.13 -7.04 -10.77
C PHE A 250 1.12 -7.35 -11.60
N ALA A 251 1.50 -8.63 -11.69
CA ALA A 251 2.61 -9.07 -12.53
C ALA A 251 2.38 -8.72 -14.01
N LEU A 252 1.18 -8.96 -14.54
CA LEU A 252 0.83 -8.64 -15.93
C LEU A 252 0.91 -7.14 -16.21
N VAL A 253 0.35 -6.31 -15.33
CA VAL A 253 0.39 -4.85 -15.48
C VAL A 253 1.82 -4.33 -15.51
N ILE A 254 2.64 -4.77 -14.55
CA ILE A 254 4.02 -4.28 -14.41
C ILE A 254 4.95 -4.80 -15.51
N ASN A 255 4.78 -6.06 -15.91
CA ASN A 255 5.61 -6.66 -16.96
C ASN A 255 5.44 -6.00 -18.32
N GLY A 256 4.31 -5.32 -18.56
CA GLY A 256 4.07 -4.62 -19.81
C GLY A 256 4.93 -3.37 -20.00
N PHE A 257 5.51 -2.80 -18.93
CA PHE A 257 6.32 -1.59 -19.05
C PHE A 257 7.69 -1.87 -19.67
N GLU A 258 7.93 -1.33 -20.86
CA GLU A 258 9.23 -1.40 -21.56
C GLU A 258 10.10 -0.17 -21.32
N THR A 259 9.46 0.99 -21.15
CA THR A 259 10.13 2.23 -20.75
C THR A 259 9.62 2.67 -19.38
N LEU A 260 10.53 3.19 -18.55
CA LEU A 260 10.15 3.88 -17.33
C LEU A 260 10.04 5.38 -17.62
N PRO A 261 9.06 6.08 -17.00
CA PRO A 261 9.04 7.54 -16.98
C PRO A 261 10.38 8.10 -16.50
N TYR A 262 10.78 9.26 -17.00
CA TYR A 262 12.04 9.91 -16.60
C TYR A 262 12.19 10.08 -15.07
N SER A 263 11.09 10.33 -14.36
CA SER A 263 11.07 10.41 -12.89
C SER A 263 11.45 9.10 -12.19
N LEU A 264 11.23 7.95 -12.84
CA LEU A 264 11.59 6.62 -12.36
C LEU A 264 12.88 6.09 -13.00
N TYR A 265 13.49 6.84 -13.93
CA TYR A 265 14.71 6.45 -14.63
C TYR A 265 15.85 6.17 -13.64
N TYR A 266 16.03 6.99 -12.60
CA TYR A 266 17.04 6.77 -11.56
C TYR A 266 16.84 5.46 -10.79
N ILE A 267 15.60 5.00 -10.59
CA ILE A 267 15.32 3.67 -10.03
C ILE A 267 15.73 2.59 -11.04
N GLY A 268 15.48 2.83 -12.33
CA GLY A 268 15.98 1.99 -13.42
C GLY A 268 17.50 1.88 -13.47
N THR A 269 18.24 2.95 -13.14
CA THR A 269 19.72 2.93 -13.13
C THR A 269 20.33 2.05 -12.03
N LEU A 270 19.57 1.68 -11.00
CA LEU A 270 20.00 0.65 -10.03
C LEU A 270 20.21 -0.71 -10.73
N PHE A 271 19.54 -0.93 -11.86
CA PHE A 271 19.70 -2.07 -12.72
C PHE A 271 20.51 -1.66 -13.96
N SER A 272 21.84 -1.63 -13.83
CA SER A 272 22.75 -1.45 -14.98
C SER A 272 22.39 -2.43 -16.11
N GLY A 273 22.01 -1.93 -17.29
CA GLY A 273 21.69 -2.75 -18.47
C GLY A 273 20.27 -2.61 -19.04
N GLY A 274 19.46 -1.67 -18.54
CA GLY A 274 18.09 -1.47 -18.99
C GLY A 274 17.08 -2.26 -18.14
N VAL A 275 15.86 -1.76 -18.09
CA VAL A 275 14.82 -2.29 -17.21
C VAL A 275 14.05 -3.37 -17.96
N SER A 276 14.40 -4.64 -17.75
CA SER A 276 13.56 -5.74 -18.26
C SER A 276 12.32 -5.94 -17.38
N GLY A 277 11.22 -6.42 -17.96
CA GLY A 277 9.98 -6.69 -17.23
C GLY A 277 10.17 -7.58 -15.99
N ILE A 278 11.12 -8.52 -16.01
CA ILE A 278 11.44 -9.35 -14.84
C ILE A 278 12.00 -8.52 -13.68
N HIS A 279 12.85 -7.52 -13.95
CA HIS A 279 13.37 -6.65 -12.88
C HIS A 279 12.24 -5.84 -12.25
N LEU A 280 11.29 -5.34 -13.06
CA LEU A 280 10.13 -4.63 -12.55
C LEU A 280 9.19 -5.52 -11.73
N ILE A 281 8.93 -6.75 -12.19
CA ILE A 281 8.20 -7.75 -11.39
C ILE A 281 8.94 -7.97 -10.07
N THR A 282 10.25 -8.18 -10.11
CA THR A 282 11.05 -8.46 -8.91
C THR A 282 10.96 -7.31 -7.91
N LEU A 283 11.15 -6.07 -8.39
CA LEU A 283 11.04 -4.84 -7.58
C LEU A 283 9.62 -4.65 -7.03
N GLY A 284 8.60 -4.83 -7.87
CA GLY A 284 7.20 -4.66 -7.48
C GLY A 284 6.76 -5.65 -6.41
N PHE A 285 7.11 -6.92 -6.56
CA PHE A 285 6.83 -7.94 -5.54
C PHE A 285 7.64 -7.70 -4.26
N ALA A 286 8.90 -7.28 -4.37
CA ALA A 286 9.70 -6.89 -3.20
C ALA A 286 9.02 -5.76 -2.41
N ALA A 287 8.56 -4.71 -3.10
CA ALA A 287 7.83 -3.61 -2.48
C ALA A 287 6.56 -4.08 -1.76
N ILE A 288 5.76 -4.97 -2.39
CA ILE A 288 4.58 -5.56 -1.74
C ILE A 288 4.98 -6.35 -0.49
N ILE A 289 6.01 -7.19 -0.55
CA ILE A 289 6.47 -8.00 0.58
C ILE A 289 6.87 -7.11 1.76
N TYR A 290 7.66 -6.06 1.54
CA TYR A 290 8.08 -5.16 2.61
C TYR A 290 6.92 -4.36 3.22
N VAL A 291 5.95 -3.93 2.39
CA VAL A 291 4.71 -3.32 2.89
C VAL A 291 3.93 -4.32 3.74
N LEU A 292 3.79 -5.58 3.29
CA LEU A 292 3.09 -6.61 4.05
C LEU A 292 3.77 -6.92 5.39
N LEU A 293 5.10 -7.05 5.42
CA LEU A 293 5.84 -7.25 6.68
C LEU A 293 5.58 -6.11 7.68
N CYS A 294 5.37 -4.89 7.19
CA CYS A 294 5.01 -3.74 8.03
C CYS A 294 3.56 -3.78 8.54
N PHE A 295 2.63 -4.48 7.89
CA PHE A 295 1.20 -4.49 8.27
C PHE A 295 0.70 -5.82 8.84
N GLU A 296 1.43 -6.91 8.64
CA GLU A 296 1.06 -8.22 9.13
C GLU A 296 1.09 -8.28 10.67
N PRO A 297 0.12 -8.99 11.29
CA PRO A 297 0.13 -9.18 12.73
C PRO A 297 1.22 -10.17 13.14
N LEU A 298 2.27 -9.66 13.78
CA LEU A 298 3.39 -10.46 14.31
C LEU A 298 3.29 -10.66 15.84
N GLY A 299 2.06 -10.66 16.36
CA GLY A 299 1.76 -10.82 17.78
C GLY A 299 1.75 -12.27 18.26
N PRO A 300 1.92 -12.51 19.57
CA PRO A 300 2.00 -13.86 20.16
C PRO A 300 0.74 -14.68 19.91
N ASN A 301 -0.44 -14.07 20.02
CA ASN A 301 -1.70 -14.77 19.82
C ASN A 301 -1.84 -15.25 18.36
N HIS A 302 -1.49 -14.38 17.41
CA HIS A 302 -1.57 -14.71 15.99
C HIS A 302 -0.58 -15.81 15.59
N ILE A 303 0.68 -15.71 16.04
CA ILE A 303 1.72 -16.69 15.73
C ILE A 303 1.41 -18.04 16.38
N GLN A 304 0.90 -18.06 17.61
CA GLN A 304 0.47 -19.31 18.26
C GLN A 304 -0.72 -19.95 17.55
N ALA A 305 -1.70 -19.15 17.09
CA ALA A 305 -2.81 -19.64 16.29
C ALA A 305 -2.32 -20.24 14.97
N LEU A 306 -1.37 -19.56 14.29
CA LEU A 306 -0.76 -20.04 13.06
C LEU A 306 -0.04 -21.39 13.27
N ILE A 307 0.78 -21.52 14.32
CA ILE A 307 1.46 -22.79 14.64
C ILE A 307 0.45 -23.90 14.92
N LYS A 308 -0.64 -23.62 15.64
CA LYS A 308 -1.70 -24.59 15.89
C LYS A 308 -2.40 -25.01 14.59
N GLN A 309 -2.65 -24.07 13.68
CA GLN A 309 -3.31 -24.33 12.41
C GLN A 309 -2.39 -25.03 11.39
N LEU A 310 -1.08 -24.80 11.45
CA LEU A 310 -0.09 -25.53 10.66
C LEU A 310 -0.04 -27.03 11.01
N SER A 311 -0.55 -27.43 12.17
CA SER A 311 -0.73 -28.84 12.54
C SER A 311 -2.02 -29.47 12.01
N SER A 312 -2.88 -28.71 11.31
CA SER A 312 -4.09 -29.23 10.67
C SER A 312 -3.75 -30.09 9.44
N ARG A 313 -4.69 -30.96 9.03
CA ARG A 313 -4.42 -31.99 8.02
C ARG A 313 -4.71 -31.57 6.57
N THR A 314 -5.34 -30.43 6.30
CA THR A 314 -5.67 -30.04 4.91
C THR A 314 -4.80 -28.88 4.41
N ALA A 315 -4.30 -28.99 3.17
CA ALA A 315 -3.47 -27.95 2.55
C ALA A 315 -4.23 -26.63 2.34
N ILE A 316 -5.55 -26.70 2.13
CA ILE A 316 -6.42 -25.54 1.92
C ILE A 316 -6.52 -24.71 3.20
N ASP A 317 -6.69 -25.36 4.36
CA ASP A 317 -6.77 -24.67 5.65
C ASP A 317 -5.44 -23.98 5.98
N ILE A 318 -4.31 -24.62 5.66
CA ILE A 318 -2.97 -24.02 5.82
C ILE A 318 -2.84 -22.78 4.94
N LEU A 319 -3.18 -22.86 3.66
CA LEU A 319 -3.09 -21.74 2.71
C LEU A 319 -3.97 -20.55 3.10
N GLN A 320 -5.11 -20.79 3.75
CA GLN A 320 -6.01 -19.73 4.21
C GLN A 320 -5.43 -18.90 5.37
N HIS A 321 -4.55 -19.51 6.18
CA HIS A 321 -4.01 -18.91 7.39
C HIS A 321 -2.56 -18.46 7.25
N LEU A 322 -1.86 -18.95 6.22
CA LEU A 322 -0.50 -18.54 5.93
C LEU A 322 -0.40 -17.01 5.78
N PRO A 323 0.69 -16.41 6.29
CA PRO A 323 0.94 -15.01 6.06
C PRO A 323 1.04 -14.67 4.57
N ARG A 324 0.47 -13.52 4.21
CA ARG A 324 0.43 -13.04 2.83
C ARG A 324 1.82 -12.72 2.31
N SER A 325 2.76 -12.30 3.16
CA SER A 325 4.17 -12.09 2.77
C SER A 325 4.81 -13.37 2.24
N ILE A 326 4.59 -14.50 2.93
CA ILE A 326 5.10 -15.82 2.50
C ILE A 326 4.42 -16.25 1.20
N ILE A 327 3.10 -16.11 1.09
CA ILE A 327 2.36 -16.44 -0.14
C ILE A 327 2.86 -15.57 -1.31
N THR A 328 3.16 -14.30 -1.06
CA THR A 328 3.68 -13.37 -2.07
C THR A 328 5.09 -13.71 -2.50
N LEU A 329 5.96 -14.14 -1.57
CA LEU A 329 7.30 -14.63 -1.90
C LEU A 329 7.24 -15.88 -2.78
N VAL A 330 6.37 -16.84 -2.45
CA VAL A 330 6.16 -18.03 -3.29
C VAL A 330 5.59 -17.65 -4.66
N GLY A 331 4.61 -16.74 -4.69
CA GLY A 331 4.04 -16.21 -5.93
C GLY A 331 5.07 -15.48 -6.79
N MET A 332 5.95 -14.70 -6.18
CA MET A 332 7.06 -14.00 -6.84
C MET A 332 7.99 -15.01 -7.53
N VAL A 333 8.44 -16.05 -6.81
CA VAL A 333 9.30 -17.11 -7.37
C VAL A 333 8.61 -17.81 -8.54
N ALA A 334 7.31 -18.13 -8.40
CA ALA A 334 6.54 -18.78 -9.46
C ALA A 334 6.41 -17.90 -10.72
N VAL A 335 6.07 -16.62 -10.54
CA VAL A 335 5.94 -15.66 -11.66
C VAL A 335 7.29 -15.44 -12.35
N ILE A 336 8.37 -15.26 -11.58
CA ILE A 336 9.72 -15.12 -12.16
C ILE A 336 10.11 -16.38 -12.93
N ALA A 337 9.87 -17.58 -12.38
CA ALA A 337 10.15 -18.84 -13.06
C ALA A 337 9.40 -18.95 -14.40
N VAL A 338 8.13 -18.54 -14.44
CA VAL A 338 7.36 -18.50 -15.70
C VAL A 338 7.93 -17.46 -16.67
N SER A 339 8.27 -16.25 -16.19
CA SER A 339 8.85 -15.22 -17.05
C SER A 339 10.20 -15.64 -17.66
N LEU A 340 11.03 -16.38 -16.92
CA LEU A 340 12.31 -16.92 -17.41
C LEU A 340 12.16 -17.95 -18.54
N ILE A 341 10.97 -18.55 -18.72
CA ILE A 341 10.70 -19.45 -19.86
C ILE A 341 10.60 -18.64 -21.16
N PHE A 342 10.03 -17.44 -21.09
CA PHE A 342 9.76 -16.60 -22.26
C PHE A 342 10.85 -15.56 -22.53
N THR A 343 11.72 -15.32 -21.56
CA THR A 343 12.75 -14.29 -21.65
C THR A 343 14.09 -14.86 -21.20
N HIS A 344 15.13 -14.60 -21.99
CA HIS A 344 16.49 -14.98 -21.65
C HIS A 344 17.20 -13.76 -21.05
N PRO A 345 17.22 -13.60 -19.71
CA PRO A 345 17.94 -12.51 -19.09
C PRO A 345 19.43 -12.63 -19.39
N THR A 346 20.12 -11.49 -19.44
CA THR A 346 21.58 -11.47 -19.46
C THR A 346 22.13 -12.14 -18.18
N GLN A 347 23.38 -12.62 -18.23
CA GLN A 347 24.01 -13.26 -17.08
C GLN A 347 23.97 -12.34 -15.84
N ASP A 348 24.29 -11.05 -16.00
CA ASP A 348 24.26 -10.06 -14.91
C ASP A 348 22.85 -9.89 -14.32
N ALA A 349 21.82 -9.85 -15.17
CA ALA A 349 20.43 -9.75 -14.74
C ALA A 349 20.02 -10.99 -13.92
N SER A 350 20.40 -12.19 -14.36
CA SER A 350 20.09 -13.44 -13.65
C SER A 350 20.70 -13.49 -12.25
N VAL A 351 21.94 -12.98 -12.09
CA VAL A 351 22.63 -12.90 -10.79
C VAL A 351 21.89 -11.91 -9.88
N LYS A 352 21.52 -10.73 -10.37
CA LYS A 352 20.79 -9.72 -9.59
C LYS A 352 19.41 -10.19 -9.14
N ILE A 353 18.65 -10.86 -10.01
CA ILE A 353 17.35 -11.46 -9.66
C ILE A 353 17.53 -12.52 -8.56
N THR A 354 18.54 -13.38 -8.70
CA THR A 354 18.84 -14.43 -7.71
C THR A 354 19.23 -13.82 -6.37
N LEU A 355 20.10 -12.81 -6.36
CA LEU A 355 20.47 -12.06 -5.16
C LEU A 355 19.23 -11.44 -4.49
N ALA A 356 18.38 -10.76 -5.26
CA ALA A 356 17.16 -10.15 -4.74
C ALA A 356 16.26 -11.19 -4.05
N LEU A 357 16.05 -12.36 -4.68
CA LEU A 357 15.26 -13.45 -4.09
C LEU A 357 15.86 -13.98 -2.78
N LEU A 358 17.17 -14.19 -2.73
CA LEU A 358 17.85 -14.67 -1.52
C LEU A 358 17.76 -13.67 -0.38
N TYR A 359 17.97 -12.37 -0.66
CA TYR A 359 17.89 -11.32 0.34
C TYR A 359 16.46 -11.08 0.85
N ILE A 360 15.46 -11.08 -0.04
CA ILE A 360 14.05 -10.96 0.37
C ILE A 360 13.64 -12.18 1.20
N GLY A 361 14.04 -13.39 0.79
CA GLY A 361 13.81 -14.61 1.56
C GLY A 361 14.45 -14.55 2.95
N ARG A 362 15.70 -14.06 3.04
CA ARG A 362 16.40 -13.82 4.30
C ARG A 362 15.61 -12.88 5.20
N ASP A 363 15.14 -11.75 4.67
CA ASP A 363 14.44 -10.73 5.44
C ASP A 363 13.10 -11.21 5.99
N VAL A 364 12.30 -11.89 5.16
CA VAL A 364 11.04 -12.50 5.58
C VAL A 364 11.31 -13.46 6.74
N LEU A 365 12.27 -14.38 6.58
CA LEU A 365 12.61 -15.35 7.63
C LEU A 365 13.17 -14.69 8.89
N LEU A 366 13.95 -13.61 8.75
CA LEU A 366 14.51 -12.87 9.88
C LEU A 366 13.42 -12.19 10.69
N VAL A 367 12.47 -11.51 10.04
CA VAL A 367 11.33 -10.86 10.70
C VAL A 367 10.47 -11.91 11.42
N TYR A 368 10.14 -13.03 10.76
CA TYR A 368 9.37 -14.11 11.39
C TYR A 368 10.13 -14.78 12.53
N GLY A 369 11.43 -15.01 12.39
CA GLY A 369 12.29 -15.58 13.45
C GLY A 369 12.38 -14.67 14.67
N LEU A 370 12.50 -13.35 14.48
CA LEU A 370 12.48 -12.37 15.56
C LEU A 370 11.11 -12.32 16.23
N ALA A 371 10.03 -12.33 15.45
CA ALA A 371 8.67 -12.36 15.98
C ALA A 371 8.44 -13.62 16.84
N LEU A 372 8.87 -14.80 16.38
CA LEU A 372 8.85 -16.03 17.16
C LEU A 372 9.64 -15.89 18.48
N ARG A 373 10.87 -15.36 18.42
CA ARG A 373 11.66 -15.15 19.64
C ARG A 373 10.97 -14.23 20.65
N LEU A 374 10.33 -13.14 20.19
CA LEU A 374 9.63 -12.21 21.06
C LEU A 374 8.34 -12.78 21.64
N CYS A 375 7.63 -13.60 20.86
CA CYS A 375 6.41 -14.28 21.30
C CYS A 375 6.66 -15.18 22.51
N ARG A 376 7.85 -15.80 22.62
CA ARG A 376 8.27 -16.56 23.82
C ARG A 376 8.24 -15.69 25.08
N HIS A 377 8.60 -14.43 24.96
CA HIS A 377 8.60 -13.46 26.06
C HIS A 377 7.29 -12.67 26.17
N ARG A 378 6.22 -13.10 25.47
CA ARG A 378 4.94 -12.39 25.36
C ARG A 378 5.09 -10.94 24.90
N LYS A 379 6.13 -10.65 24.13
CA LYS A 379 6.37 -9.35 23.51
C LYS A 379 5.93 -9.39 22.04
N THR A 380 5.51 -8.25 21.53
CA THR A 380 5.10 -8.03 20.15
C THR A 380 6.22 -7.35 19.37
N LEU A 381 6.36 -7.67 18.09
CA LEU A 381 7.26 -6.95 17.20
C LEU A 381 6.49 -5.76 16.59
N ALA A 382 6.83 -4.53 17.00
CA ALA A 382 6.27 -3.32 16.39
C ALA A 382 6.75 -3.16 14.93
N SER A 383 6.06 -2.34 14.13
CA SER A 383 6.47 -2.02 12.74
C SER A 383 7.78 -1.24 12.67
N THR A 384 7.99 -0.30 13.60
CA THR A 384 9.17 0.58 13.64
C THR A 384 10.50 -0.18 13.64
N PRO A 385 10.74 -1.19 14.49
CA PRO A 385 11.99 -1.95 14.45
C PRO A 385 12.19 -2.73 13.14
N ILE A 386 11.12 -3.12 12.42
CA ILE A 386 11.25 -3.76 11.10
C ILE A 386 11.84 -2.77 10.09
N ILE A 387 11.25 -1.56 10.03
CA ILE A 387 11.73 -0.49 9.15
C ILE A 387 13.17 -0.11 9.49
N ILE A 388 13.48 0.06 10.78
CA ILE A 388 14.84 0.37 11.24
C ILE A 388 15.82 -0.74 10.84
N THR A 389 15.44 -2.01 11.01
CA THR A 389 16.30 -3.15 10.65
C THR A 389 16.60 -3.16 9.16
N ILE A 390 15.59 -2.95 8.31
CA ILE A 390 15.76 -2.86 6.86
C ILE A 390 16.65 -1.66 6.49
N LEU A 391 16.38 -0.48 7.04
CA LEU A 391 17.19 0.72 6.77
C LEU A 391 18.66 0.53 7.19
N LEU A 392 18.89 -0.10 8.35
CA LEU A 392 20.24 -0.40 8.81
C LEU A 392 20.94 -1.39 7.89
N LEU A 393 20.27 -2.49 7.51
CA LEU A 393 20.86 -3.55 6.69
C LEU A 393 21.19 -3.10 5.26
N TYR A 394 20.31 -2.30 4.64
CA TYR A 394 20.44 -1.95 3.21
C TYR A 394 21.12 -0.60 2.96
N PHE A 395 21.05 0.34 3.90
CA PHE A 395 21.58 1.69 3.70
C PHE A 395 22.70 2.03 4.67
N ALA A 396 22.44 2.01 5.98
CA ALA A 396 23.40 2.53 6.95
C ALA A 396 24.67 1.66 7.05
N LEU A 397 24.50 0.34 7.10
CA LEU A 397 25.62 -0.60 7.23
C LEU A 397 26.50 -0.62 5.97
N PRO A 398 25.95 -0.79 4.74
CA PRO A 398 26.79 -0.82 3.55
C PRO A 398 27.49 0.53 3.31
N PHE A 399 26.77 1.64 3.49
CA PHE A 399 27.34 2.98 3.34
C PHE A 399 28.44 3.25 4.38
N GLY A 400 28.20 2.92 5.66
CA GLY A 400 29.20 3.11 6.70
C GLY A 400 30.47 2.29 6.48
N LEU A 401 30.33 1.05 6.00
CA LEU A 401 31.46 0.19 5.66
C LEU A 401 32.26 0.73 4.47
N ASP A 402 31.58 1.22 3.44
CA ASP A 402 32.20 1.83 2.26
C ASP A 402 33.00 3.09 2.62
N GLN A 403 32.44 3.97 3.47
CA GLN A 403 33.15 5.16 3.95
C GLN A 403 34.41 4.86 4.79
N ILE A 404 34.49 3.66 5.41
CA ILE A 404 35.65 3.20 6.18
C ILE A 404 36.67 2.46 5.28
N GLY A 405 36.39 2.31 3.98
CA GLY A 405 37.22 1.58 3.02
C GLY A 405 37.06 0.06 3.09
N LEU A 406 36.04 -0.45 3.80
CA LEU A 406 35.69 -1.87 3.88
C LEU A 406 34.73 -2.27 2.76
N ASN A 407 35.02 -1.86 1.52
CA ASN A 407 34.16 -2.01 0.35
C ASN A 407 33.82 -3.49 0.10
N PHE A 408 34.77 -4.38 0.40
CA PHE A 408 34.57 -5.83 0.33
C PHE A 408 33.47 -6.33 1.28
N ILE A 409 33.36 -5.77 2.48
CA ILE A 409 32.30 -6.16 3.43
C ILE A 409 30.98 -5.49 3.06
N ALA A 410 31.03 -4.26 2.53
CA ALA A 410 29.86 -3.56 2.02
C ALA A 410 29.18 -4.34 0.88
N THR A 411 29.94 -4.89 -0.08
CA THR A 411 29.41 -5.71 -1.18
C THR A 411 28.78 -7.02 -0.70
N LEU A 412 29.25 -7.59 0.41
CA LEU A 412 28.70 -8.82 0.99
C LEU A 412 27.36 -8.60 1.72
N THR A 413 27.03 -7.36 2.08
CA THR A 413 25.84 -7.05 2.91
C THR A 413 24.68 -6.45 2.11
N SER A 414 24.94 -5.88 0.93
CA SER A 414 23.93 -5.19 0.11
C SER A 414 23.72 -5.83 -1.27
N PRO A 415 22.47 -6.09 -1.70
CA PRO A 415 22.16 -6.48 -3.08
C PRO A 415 22.42 -5.38 -4.10
N ILE A 416 22.56 -4.12 -3.67
CA ILE A 416 22.70 -2.98 -4.57
C ILE A 416 24.16 -2.85 -5.03
N VAL A 417 25.12 -3.21 -4.16
CA VAL A 417 26.55 -2.99 -4.40
C VAL A 417 27.24 -4.26 -4.90
N GLY A 418 26.76 -5.44 -4.51
CA GLY A 418 27.36 -6.72 -4.89
C GLY A 418 26.88 -7.22 -6.25
N ASN A 419 27.77 -7.27 -7.25
CA ASN A 419 27.49 -7.89 -8.56
C ASN A 419 28.21 -9.24 -8.77
N ASP A 420 29.07 -9.65 -7.83
CA ASP A 420 29.96 -10.79 -8.02
C ASP A 420 29.44 -12.09 -7.37
N TRP A 421 30.01 -13.22 -7.78
CA TRP A 421 29.77 -14.55 -7.19
C TRP A 421 29.94 -14.59 -5.66
N MET A 422 30.79 -13.71 -5.12
CA MET A 422 31.01 -13.56 -3.68
C MET A 422 29.77 -13.03 -2.95
N ALA A 423 29.05 -12.08 -3.56
CA ALA A 423 27.78 -11.58 -3.02
C ALA A 423 26.73 -12.70 -2.98
N LEU A 424 26.75 -13.60 -3.96
CA LEU A 424 25.83 -14.75 -4.03
C LEU A 424 26.13 -15.76 -2.93
N LEU A 425 27.40 -16.11 -2.72
CA LEU A 425 27.79 -16.98 -1.60
C LEU A 425 27.43 -16.35 -0.24
N SER A 426 27.64 -15.04 -0.08
CA SER A 426 27.23 -14.32 1.14
C SER A 426 25.72 -14.39 1.36
N ALA A 427 24.91 -14.12 0.32
CA ALA A 427 23.47 -14.16 0.40
C ALA A 427 22.96 -15.56 0.77
N ILE A 428 23.54 -16.62 0.19
CA ILE A 428 23.24 -18.01 0.56
C ILE A 428 23.60 -18.26 2.03
N GLY A 429 24.82 -17.89 2.46
CA GLY A 429 25.27 -18.06 3.83
C GLY A 429 24.36 -17.37 4.84
N GLN A 430 23.95 -16.14 4.56
CA GLN A 430 23.02 -15.38 5.39
C GLN A 430 21.64 -16.02 5.46
N LEU A 431 21.10 -16.47 4.31
CA LEU A 431 19.81 -17.16 4.26
C LEU A 431 19.83 -18.44 5.09
N VAL A 432 20.89 -19.25 4.98
CA VAL A 432 21.07 -20.48 5.76
C VAL A 432 21.14 -20.16 7.26
N MET A 433 21.94 -19.17 7.67
CA MET A 433 22.04 -18.77 9.08
C MET A 433 20.69 -18.34 9.65
N VAL A 434 19.93 -17.52 8.92
CA VAL A 434 18.61 -17.05 9.35
C VAL A 434 17.60 -18.21 9.39
N THR A 435 17.66 -19.14 8.44
CA THR A 435 16.82 -20.34 8.41
C THR A 435 17.06 -21.21 9.65
N VAL A 436 18.33 -21.48 9.98
CA VAL A 436 18.71 -22.22 11.20
C VAL A 436 18.22 -21.50 12.46
N PHE A 437 18.36 -20.17 12.51
CA PHE A 437 17.84 -19.36 13.61
C PHE A 437 16.32 -19.49 13.77
N ALA A 438 15.55 -19.31 12.69
CA ALA A 438 14.10 -19.42 12.70
C ALA A 438 13.63 -20.83 13.10
N PHE A 439 14.26 -21.88 12.55
CA PHE A 439 13.94 -23.27 12.87
C PHE A 439 14.19 -23.57 14.35
N ARG A 440 15.30 -23.09 14.92
CA ARG A 440 15.61 -23.21 16.35
C ARG A 440 14.57 -22.52 17.23
N GLN A 441 13.99 -21.39 16.81
CA GLN A 441 12.92 -20.75 17.59
C GLN A 441 11.63 -21.59 17.58
N ILE A 442 11.31 -22.24 16.45
CA ILE A 442 10.14 -23.11 16.31
C ILE A 442 10.26 -24.34 17.23
N THR A 443 11.41 -25.01 17.23
CA THR A 443 11.63 -26.21 18.07
C THR A 443 11.52 -25.89 19.56
N ILE A 444 12.18 -24.83 20.02
CA ILE A 444 12.13 -24.40 21.44
C ILE A 444 10.70 -24.09 21.87
N MET A 445 9.88 -23.44 21.02
CA MET A 445 8.49 -23.17 21.34
C MET A 445 7.67 -24.45 21.53
N ARG A 446 7.91 -25.46 20.69
CA ARG A 446 7.21 -26.75 20.76
C ARG A 446 7.50 -27.46 22.08
N ASP A 447 8.76 -27.49 22.50
CA ASP A 447 9.19 -28.18 23.71
C ASP A 447 8.67 -27.51 24.99
N SER A 448 8.58 -26.18 25.02
CA SER A 448 8.05 -25.43 26.17
C SER A 448 6.57 -25.72 26.50
N LYS A 449 5.80 -26.24 25.53
CA LYS A 449 4.41 -26.65 25.75
C LYS A 449 4.30 -28.05 26.35
N VAL A 450 5.24 -28.95 26.05
CA VAL A 450 5.23 -30.32 26.56
C VAL A 450 5.53 -30.33 28.07
N SER A 451 6.46 -29.50 28.52
CA SER A 451 6.82 -29.40 29.95
C SER A 451 5.69 -28.79 30.80
N HIS A 452 4.94 -27.83 30.29
CA HIS A 452 3.78 -27.27 31.00
C HIS A 452 2.58 -28.22 31.07
N ALA A 453 2.42 -29.12 30.09
CA ALA A 453 1.34 -30.10 30.09
C ALA A 453 1.62 -31.34 30.97
N GLN A 454 2.87 -31.58 31.36
CA GLN A 454 3.27 -32.68 32.26
C GLN A 454 3.33 -32.25 33.74
N GLY A 455 3.25 -30.95 34.03
CA GLY A 455 3.26 -30.40 35.38
C GLY A 455 1.88 -29.96 35.90
N GLN A 456 0.82 -30.19 35.13
CA GLN A 456 -0.59 -30.13 35.53
C GLN A 456 -1.15 -31.55 35.53
#